data_AF-A0AAP2PBA1-F1
#
_entry.id   AF-A0AAP2PBA1-F1
#
_cell.length_a   1.000
_cell.length_b   1.000
_cell.length_c   1.000
_cell.angle_alpha   90.00
_cell.angle_beta   90.00
_cell.angle_gamma   90.00
#
_symmetry.space_group_name_H-M   'P 1'
#
loop_
_entity.id
_entity.type
_entity.pdbx_description
1 polymer ?
#
loop_
_entity_poly.entity_id
_entity_poly.type
_entity_poly.pdbx_seq_one_letter_code
_entity_poly.pdbx_strand_id
1 'polypeptide(L)'
;MSTHQHVEEAQQILEALGMPKAQQNERSALALLALLDLRPGMTWPAARNPLIGITPIMEWAKEHHDKSWKPNTRETVRRQSIHQFVDAGLALKNPDWPGRPTNSPKAVYQVSPEALKLLQSFGRPEWKDNLEHYIANVGSLAARYSKARDQVRVPVKLTNGKKLM
;
A
#
# COMPACT_ATOMS: atom_id res chain seq x y z
N MET A 1 -3.02 25.14 5.71
CA MET A 1 -2.20 24.16 4.97
C MET A 1 -3.05 23.57 3.88
N SER A 2 -2.59 23.61 2.63
CA SER A 2 -3.40 23.23 1.46
C SER A 2 -3.55 21.71 1.37
N THR A 3 -4.74 21.20 1.09
CA THR A 3 -5.03 19.78 0.79
C THR A 3 -4.16 19.21 -0.33
N HIS A 4 -3.68 20.09 -1.22
CA HIS A 4 -2.83 19.73 -2.35
C HIS A 4 -1.40 19.38 -1.96
N GLN A 5 -0.89 19.92 -0.83
CA GLN A 5 0.51 19.75 -0.45
C GLN A 5 0.88 18.28 -0.22
N HIS A 6 0.09 17.54 0.56
CA HIS A 6 0.37 16.12 0.83
C HIS A 6 0.28 15.25 -0.42
N VAL A 7 -0.57 15.62 -1.40
CA VAL A 7 -0.70 14.85 -2.64
C VAL A 7 0.58 15.00 -3.45
N GLU A 8 1.09 16.21 -3.62
CA GLU A 8 2.34 16.47 -4.33
C GLU A 8 3.53 15.82 -3.62
N GLU A 9 3.63 15.95 -2.30
CA GLU A 9 4.66 15.29 -1.49
C GLU A 9 4.59 13.75 -1.61
N ALA A 10 3.39 13.17 -1.57
CA ALA A 10 3.22 11.74 -1.80
C ALA A 10 3.66 11.32 -3.22
N GLN A 11 3.43 12.14 -4.25
CA GLN A 11 3.94 11.88 -5.60
C GLN A 11 5.47 11.94 -5.65
N GLN A 12 6.09 12.92 -4.99
CA GLN A 12 7.55 13.02 -4.88
C GLN A 12 8.14 11.82 -4.16
N ILE A 13 7.51 11.35 -3.08
CA ILE A 13 7.91 10.14 -2.36
C ILE A 13 7.84 8.92 -3.28
N LEU A 14 6.74 8.75 -4.02
CA LEU A 14 6.57 7.62 -4.94
C LEU A 14 7.62 7.65 -6.06
N GLU A 15 7.97 8.82 -6.57
CA GLU A 15 9.07 9.00 -7.51
C GLU A 15 10.43 8.67 -6.88
N ALA A 16 10.71 9.16 -5.67
CA ALA A 16 11.95 8.92 -4.95
C ALA A 16 12.15 7.44 -4.58
N LEU A 17 11.05 6.72 -4.32
CA LEU A 17 11.03 5.27 -4.13
C LEU A 17 11.26 4.48 -5.43
N GLY A 18 11.37 5.16 -6.58
CA GLY A 18 11.56 4.52 -7.88
C GLY A 18 10.31 3.82 -8.40
N MET A 19 9.12 4.17 -7.91
CA MET A 19 7.88 3.58 -8.42
C MET A 19 7.71 3.88 -9.92
N PRO A 20 7.14 2.96 -10.72
CA PRO A 20 6.93 3.23 -12.14
C PRO A 20 6.06 4.47 -12.36
N LYS A 21 6.23 5.16 -13.50
CA LYS A 21 5.50 6.41 -13.81
C LYS A 21 3.98 6.27 -13.68
N ALA A 22 3.43 5.08 -13.94
CA ALA A 22 2.00 4.78 -13.78
C ALA A 22 1.49 4.83 -12.32
N GLN A 23 2.39 4.82 -11.33
CA GLN A 23 2.10 4.91 -9.89
C GLN A 23 2.47 6.28 -9.30
N GLN A 24 3.01 7.21 -10.08
CA GLN A 24 3.37 8.56 -9.62
C GLN A 24 2.20 9.57 -9.80
N ASN A 25 0.98 9.07 -9.96
CA ASN A 25 -0.22 9.88 -10.18
C ASN A 25 -0.99 10.16 -8.88
N GLU A 26 -1.89 11.15 -8.96
CA GLU A 26 -2.77 11.57 -7.87
C GLU A 26 -3.52 10.40 -7.21
N ARG A 27 -4.02 9.44 -7.99
CA ARG A 27 -4.73 8.26 -7.44
C ARG A 27 -3.85 7.45 -6.50
N SER A 28 -2.61 7.21 -6.90
CA SER A 28 -1.67 6.41 -6.12
C SER A 28 -1.17 7.19 -4.90
N ALA A 29 -0.96 8.49 -5.04
CA ALA A 29 -0.69 9.39 -3.91
C ALA A 29 -1.81 9.36 -2.86
N LEU A 30 -3.07 9.53 -3.28
CA LEU A 30 -4.23 9.43 -2.39
C LEU A 30 -4.36 8.05 -1.74
N ALA A 31 -4.06 6.99 -2.48
CA ALA A 31 -4.04 5.64 -1.93
C ALA A 31 -2.96 5.45 -0.85
N LEU A 32 -1.78 6.04 -1.04
CA LEU A 32 -0.71 6.04 -0.03
C LEU A 32 -1.11 6.86 1.21
N LEU A 33 -1.67 8.05 1.04
CA LEU A 33 -2.12 8.88 2.16
C LEU A 33 -3.22 8.19 2.98
N ALA A 34 -4.16 7.50 2.32
CA ALA A 34 -5.18 6.70 2.99
C ALA A 34 -4.59 5.53 3.78
N LEU A 35 -3.57 4.85 3.25
CA LEU A 35 -2.84 3.79 3.97
C LEU A 35 -2.12 4.32 5.22
N LEU A 36 -1.82 5.62 5.26
CA LEU A 36 -1.15 6.30 6.37
C LEU A 36 -2.12 7.03 7.31
N ASP A 37 -3.42 7.08 7.00
CA ASP A 37 -4.40 8.00 7.61
C ASP A 37 -3.84 9.43 7.77
N LEU A 38 -3.10 9.91 6.75
CA LEU A 38 -2.42 11.20 6.80
C LEU A 38 -3.31 12.28 6.20
N ARG A 39 -4.08 12.94 7.07
CA ARG A 39 -5.11 13.93 6.69
C ARG A 39 -4.50 15.30 6.40
N PRO A 40 -5.21 16.18 5.67
CA PRO A 40 -4.80 17.56 5.49
C PRO A 40 -4.48 18.24 6.82
N GLY A 41 -3.34 18.94 6.89
CA GLY A 41 -2.87 19.63 8.10
C GLY A 41 -2.12 18.75 9.11
N MET A 42 -2.08 17.43 8.93
CA MET A 42 -1.15 16.58 9.68
C MET A 42 0.28 16.72 9.14
N THR A 43 1.26 16.22 9.89
CA THR A 43 2.64 16.14 9.45
C THR A 43 3.03 14.69 9.18
N TRP A 44 3.98 14.44 8.28
CA TRP A 44 4.46 13.09 7.96
C TRP A 44 4.84 12.24 9.19
N PRO A 45 5.48 12.79 10.25
CA PRO A 45 5.73 12.04 11.48
C PRO A 45 4.46 11.54 12.20
N ALA A 46 3.31 12.20 11.98
CA ALA A 46 2.02 11.78 12.54
C ALA A 46 1.33 10.69 11.71
N ALA A 47 1.93 10.27 10.59
CA ALA A 47 1.42 9.16 9.78
C ALA A 47 1.24 7.90 10.64
N ARG A 48 0.09 7.25 10.44
CA ARG A 48 -0.33 6.05 11.14
C ARG A 48 -0.18 4.83 10.22
N ASN A 49 -0.57 3.67 10.74
CA ASN A 49 -0.53 2.42 9.98
C ASN A 49 -1.79 1.58 10.20
N PRO A 50 -2.98 2.07 9.82
CA PRO A 50 -4.22 1.32 9.94
C PRO A 50 -4.27 0.11 8.99
N LEU A 51 -5.13 -0.86 9.33
CA LEU A 51 -5.56 -1.91 8.40
C LEU A 51 -6.74 -1.38 7.59
N ILE A 52 -6.59 -1.27 6.27
CA ILE A 52 -7.60 -0.65 5.42
C ILE A 52 -7.86 -1.44 4.14
N GLY A 53 -9.13 -1.53 3.74
CA GLY A 53 -9.54 -2.13 2.48
C GLY A 53 -9.62 -1.10 1.35
N ILE A 54 -9.90 -1.55 0.12
CA ILE A 54 -9.98 -0.64 -1.04
C ILE A 54 -11.16 0.33 -0.95
N THR A 55 -12.34 -0.13 -0.51
CA THR A 55 -13.52 0.75 -0.41
C THR A 55 -13.30 1.87 0.61
N PRO A 56 -12.80 1.59 1.84
CA PRO A 56 -12.42 2.64 2.76
C PRO A 56 -11.34 3.60 2.23
N ILE A 57 -10.38 3.14 1.41
CA ILE A 57 -9.41 4.05 0.76
C ILE A 57 -10.12 5.05 -0.16
N MET A 58 -11.13 4.61 -0.92
CA MET A 58 -11.91 5.50 -1.79
C MET A 58 -12.75 6.47 -0.98
N GLU A 59 -13.34 6.02 0.13
CA GLU A 59 -14.12 6.87 1.04
C GLU A 59 -13.23 7.92 1.71
N TRP A 60 -12.03 7.54 2.18
CA TRP A 60 -11.04 8.43 2.74
C TRP A 60 -10.64 9.55 1.76
N ALA A 61 -10.37 9.17 0.50
CA ALA A 61 -10.02 10.14 -0.54
C ALA A 61 -11.15 11.13 -0.84
N LYS A 62 -12.41 10.66 -0.79
CA LYS A 62 -13.59 11.51 -0.92
C LYS A 62 -13.74 12.45 0.27
N GLU A 63 -13.60 11.95 1.50
CA GLU A 63 -13.82 12.71 2.73
C GLU A 63 -12.77 13.81 2.93
N HIS A 64 -11.49 13.50 2.68
CA HIS A 64 -10.39 14.40 3.05
C HIS A 64 -9.80 15.18 1.88
N HIS A 65 -10.04 14.75 0.64
CA HIS A 65 -9.48 15.38 -0.56
C HIS A 65 -10.53 15.67 -1.64
N ASP A 66 -11.82 15.59 -1.31
CA ASP A 66 -12.95 15.78 -2.23
C ASP A 66 -12.87 14.92 -3.52
N LYS A 67 -12.13 13.79 -3.43
CA LYS A 67 -11.92 12.91 -4.59
C LYS A 67 -12.97 11.82 -4.63
N SER A 68 -14.11 12.14 -5.24
CA SER A 68 -15.18 11.16 -5.47
C SER A 68 -14.88 10.28 -6.69
N TRP A 69 -14.59 9.00 -6.45
CA TRP A 69 -14.41 8.00 -7.51
C TRP A 69 -15.66 7.15 -7.72
N LYS A 70 -15.96 6.84 -8.99
CA LYS A 70 -17.02 5.89 -9.36
C LYS A 70 -16.69 4.48 -8.82
N PRO A 71 -17.69 3.63 -8.50
CA PRO A 71 -17.46 2.29 -7.96
C PRO A 71 -16.53 1.39 -8.78
N ASN A 72 -16.53 1.52 -10.11
CA ASN A 72 -15.64 0.76 -11.00
C ASN A 72 -14.15 1.11 -10.81
N THR A 73 -13.82 2.30 -10.32
CA THR A 73 -12.45 2.73 -9.99
C THR A 73 -11.84 1.92 -8.86
N ARG A 74 -12.66 1.24 -8.04
CA ARG A 74 -12.18 0.32 -6.99
C ARG A 74 -11.18 -0.68 -7.54
N GLU A 75 -11.46 -1.25 -8.71
CA GLU A 75 -10.58 -2.23 -9.31
C GLU A 75 -9.27 -1.60 -9.81
N THR A 76 -9.35 -0.38 -10.32
CA THR A 76 -8.19 0.42 -10.73
C THR A 76 -7.29 0.74 -9.53
N VAL A 77 -7.84 1.24 -8.42
CA VAL A 77 -7.08 1.50 -7.18
C VAL A 77 -6.41 0.23 -6.69
N ARG A 78 -7.14 -0.89 -6.69
CA ARG A 78 -6.61 -2.18 -6.25
C ARG A 78 -5.45 -2.65 -7.12
N ARG A 79 -5.63 -2.75 -8.44
CA ARG A 79 -4.64 -3.35 -9.35
C ARG A 79 -3.49 -2.41 -9.70
N GLN A 80 -3.79 -1.14 -9.92
CA GLN A 80 -2.83 -0.18 -10.46
C GLN A 80 -2.13 0.67 -9.40
N SER A 81 -2.57 0.63 -8.14
CA SER A 81 -1.91 1.33 -7.05
C SER A 81 -1.53 0.36 -5.93
N ILE A 82 -2.52 -0.22 -5.23
CA ILE A 82 -2.26 -1.03 -4.02
C ILE A 82 -1.46 -2.29 -4.30
N HIS A 83 -1.77 -3.03 -5.37
CA HIS A 83 -0.97 -4.20 -5.75
C HIS A 83 0.48 -3.83 -6.07
N GLN A 84 0.69 -2.71 -6.75
CA GLN A 84 2.04 -2.25 -7.10
C GLN A 84 2.82 -1.85 -5.85
N PHE A 85 2.17 -1.25 -4.86
CA PHE A 85 2.78 -0.98 -3.56
C PHE A 85 3.16 -2.28 -2.82
N VAL A 86 2.34 -3.32 -2.94
CA VAL A 86 2.65 -4.63 -2.36
C VAL A 86 3.82 -5.29 -3.07
N ASP A 87 3.86 -5.25 -4.40
CA ASP A 87 4.95 -5.82 -5.20
C ASP A 87 6.27 -5.09 -4.95
N ALA A 88 6.22 -3.77 -4.71
CA ALA A 88 7.36 -2.94 -4.34
C ALA A 88 7.75 -3.03 -2.85
N GLY A 89 7.08 -3.85 -2.03
CA GLY A 89 7.37 -3.97 -0.59
C GLY A 89 6.96 -2.78 0.29
N LEU A 90 6.29 -1.78 -0.30
CA LEU A 90 5.76 -0.60 0.40
C LEU A 90 4.54 -0.96 1.27
N ALA A 91 3.71 -1.90 0.81
CA ALA A 91 2.52 -2.34 1.53
C ALA A 91 2.49 -3.86 1.71
N LEU A 92 1.76 -4.30 2.73
CA LEU A 92 1.50 -5.69 3.06
C LEU A 92 0.03 -5.99 2.78
N LYS A 93 -0.25 -7.14 2.17
CA LYS A 93 -1.60 -7.64 1.96
C LYS A 93 -1.97 -8.63 3.07
N ASN A 94 -3.11 -8.40 3.72
CA ASN A 94 -3.66 -9.22 4.80
C ASN A 94 -2.66 -9.57 5.92
N PRO A 95 -1.91 -8.59 6.46
CA PRO A 95 -0.97 -8.89 7.56
C PRO A 95 -1.69 -9.33 8.85
N ASP A 96 -2.98 -9.01 8.99
CA ASP A 96 -3.83 -9.46 10.09
C ASP A 96 -4.16 -10.95 10.02
N TRP A 97 -4.37 -11.47 8.81
CA TRP A 97 -4.64 -12.88 8.56
C TRP A 97 -4.03 -13.35 7.23
N PRO A 98 -2.79 -13.87 7.27
CA PRO A 98 -2.08 -14.32 6.06
C PRO A 98 -2.81 -15.42 5.29
N GLY A 99 -3.63 -16.23 5.97
CA GLY A 99 -4.43 -17.32 5.38
C GLY A 99 -5.68 -16.86 4.63
N ARG A 100 -5.96 -15.56 4.57
CA ARG A 100 -7.15 -15.03 3.88
C ARG A 100 -7.13 -15.42 2.40
N PRO A 101 -8.23 -15.98 1.86
CA PRO A 101 -8.31 -16.35 0.44
C PRO A 101 -7.98 -15.17 -0.49
N THR A 102 -7.24 -15.44 -1.57
CA THR A 102 -6.77 -14.41 -2.52
C THR A 102 -7.92 -13.56 -3.08
N ASN A 103 -9.07 -14.17 -3.32
CA ASN A 103 -10.29 -13.56 -3.88
C ASN A 103 -11.26 -13.05 -2.80
N SER A 104 -10.86 -13.03 -1.53
CA SER A 104 -11.72 -12.54 -0.46
C SER A 104 -12.08 -11.07 -0.68
N PRO A 105 -13.38 -10.69 -0.60
CA PRO A 105 -13.78 -9.29 -0.66
C PRO A 105 -13.29 -8.50 0.56
N LYS A 106 -12.89 -9.21 1.64
CA LYS A 106 -12.38 -8.64 2.88
C LYS A 106 -10.87 -8.41 2.87
N ALA A 107 -10.24 -8.32 1.70
CA ALA A 107 -8.80 -8.06 1.64
C ALA A 107 -8.46 -6.68 2.24
N VAL A 108 -7.47 -6.65 3.13
CA VAL A 108 -6.98 -5.44 3.78
C VAL A 108 -5.49 -5.26 3.50
N TYR A 109 -5.03 -4.03 3.63
CA TYR A 109 -3.68 -3.61 3.34
C TYR A 109 -3.18 -2.69 4.46
N GLN A 110 -1.86 -2.67 4.62
CA GLN A 110 -1.17 -1.88 5.63
C GLN A 110 0.23 -1.54 5.10
N VAL A 111 0.78 -0.39 5.46
CA VAL A 111 2.17 -0.05 5.08
C VAL A 111 3.13 -0.97 5.83
N SER A 112 4.23 -1.40 5.19
CA SER A 112 5.26 -2.18 5.89
C SER A 112 5.88 -1.34 7.03
N PRO A 113 6.25 -1.94 8.16
CA PRO A 113 6.86 -1.20 9.28
C PRO A 113 8.10 -0.39 8.87
N GLU A 114 8.89 -0.93 7.94
CA GLU A 114 10.09 -0.31 7.39
C GLU A 114 9.74 0.91 6.53
N ALA A 115 8.72 0.78 5.67
CA ALA A 115 8.27 1.91 4.87
C ALA A 115 7.60 2.99 5.74
N LEU A 116 6.85 2.62 6.77
CA LEU A 116 6.26 3.61 7.69
C LEU A 116 7.33 4.48 8.34
N LYS A 117 8.41 3.86 8.84
CA LYS A 117 9.54 4.59 9.44
C LYS A 117 10.18 5.55 8.46
N LEU A 118 10.40 5.11 7.21
CA LEU A 118 10.89 5.96 6.14
C LEU A 118 9.96 7.16 5.93
N LEU A 119 8.67 6.90 5.70
CA LEU A 119 7.66 7.92 5.38
C LEU A 119 7.52 8.95 6.51
N GLN A 120 7.59 8.53 7.77
CA GLN A 120 7.57 9.43 8.93
C GLN A 120 8.79 10.36 9.02
N SER A 121 9.89 10.01 8.35
CA SER A 121 11.08 10.87 8.27
C SER A 121 11.03 11.89 7.13
N PHE A 122 10.01 11.87 6.27
CA PHE A 122 9.91 12.81 5.15
C PHE A 122 9.92 14.27 5.64
N GLY A 123 10.71 15.11 4.95
CA GLY A 123 10.93 16.51 5.32
C GLY A 123 11.88 16.73 6.49
N ARG A 124 12.45 15.68 7.09
CA ARG A 124 13.49 15.78 8.12
C ARG A 124 14.90 15.61 7.53
N PRO A 125 15.96 16.07 8.23
CA PRO A 125 17.33 15.92 7.76
C PRO A 125 17.72 14.47 7.45
N GLU A 126 17.17 13.51 8.19
CA GLU A 126 17.50 12.09 8.06
C GLU A 126 16.80 11.40 6.88
N TRP A 127 15.89 12.08 6.17
CA TRP A 127 15.09 11.49 5.08
C TRP A 127 15.96 10.81 4.03
N LYS A 128 17.02 11.49 3.58
CA LYS A 128 17.86 11.01 2.48
C LYS A 128 18.57 9.71 2.85
N ASP A 129 19.20 9.66 4.01
CA ASP A 129 19.91 8.48 4.50
C ASP A 129 18.95 7.31 4.73
N ASN A 130 17.76 7.59 5.28
CA ASN A 130 16.71 6.59 5.46
C ASN A 130 16.20 6.03 4.12
N LEU A 131 16.05 6.89 3.10
CA LEU A 131 15.62 6.50 1.77
C LEU A 131 16.65 5.58 1.10
N GLU A 132 17.93 5.95 1.14
CA GLU A 132 19.03 5.14 0.59
C GLU A 132 19.09 3.77 1.27
N HIS A 133 19.01 3.75 2.61
CA HIS A 133 18.96 2.51 3.37
C HIS A 133 17.72 1.66 3.02
N TYR A 134 16.55 2.28 2.86
CA TYR A 134 15.34 1.57 2.48
C TYR A 134 15.46 0.95 1.09
N ILE A 135 15.90 1.71 0.08
CA ILE A 135 16.06 1.22 -1.29
C ILE A 135 17.05 0.06 -1.35
N ALA A 136 18.16 0.12 -0.60
CA ALA A 136 19.13 -0.98 -0.54
C ALA A 136 18.54 -2.29 0.02
N ASN A 137 17.52 -2.20 0.88
CA ASN A 137 16.95 -3.34 1.59
C ASN A 137 15.58 -3.79 1.07
N VAL A 138 14.82 -2.95 0.37
CA VAL A 138 13.42 -3.20 0.02
C VAL A 138 13.21 -4.46 -0.82
N GLY A 139 14.13 -4.78 -1.73
CA GLY A 139 14.07 -6.03 -2.50
C GLY A 139 14.15 -7.27 -1.61
N SER A 140 14.99 -7.24 -0.58
CA SER A 140 15.10 -8.33 0.40
C SER A 140 13.84 -8.46 1.26
N LEU A 141 13.25 -7.32 1.65
CA LEU A 141 12.00 -7.26 2.42
C LEU A 141 10.82 -7.81 1.60
N ALA A 142 10.66 -7.35 0.37
CA ALA A 142 9.64 -7.81 -0.56
C ALA A 142 9.73 -9.33 -0.80
N ALA A 143 10.94 -9.86 -0.99
CA ALA A 143 11.18 -11.30 -1.13
C ALA A 143 10.80 -12.08 0.14
N ARG A 144 11.16 -11.56 1.32
CA ARG A 144 10.79 -12.17 2.62
C ARG A 144 9.27 -12.20 2.81
N TYR A 145 8.58 -11.09 2.53
CA TYR A 145 7.12 -11.02 2.64
C TYR A 145 6.44 -11.91 1.61
N SER A 146 6.98 -12.03 0.39
CA SER A 146 6.43 -12.94 -0.60
C SER A 146 6.55 -14.41 -0.16
N LYS A 147 7.73 -14.83 0.30
CA LYS A 147 7.95 -16.20 0.81
C LYS A 147 7.01 -16.56 1.96
N ALA A 148 6.81 -15.64 2.91
CA ALA A 148 5.88 -15.86 4.02
C ALA A 148 4.44 -16.09 3.53
N ARG A 149 4.00 -15.36 2.48
CA ARG A 149 2.67 -15.57 1.87
C ARG A 149 2.57 -16.91 1.13
N ASP A 150 3.62 -17.30 0.42
CA ASP A 150 3.61 -18.53 -0.37
C ASP A 150 3.64 -19.78 0.52
N GLN A 151 4.35 -19.73 1.65
CA GLN A 151 4.32 -20.80 2.66
C GLN A 151 2.92 -21.02 3.25
N VAL A 152 2.15 -19.94 3.45
CA VAL A 152 0.75 -20.02 3.90
C VAL A 152 -0.18 -20.57 2.81
N ARG A 153 0.22 -20.50 1.54
CA ARG A 153 -0.56 -21.00 0.38
C ARG A 153 -0.35 -22.48 0.06
N VAL A 154 0.55 -23.18 0.77
CA VAL A 154 0.78 -24.64 0.58
C VAL A 154 -0.48 -25.42 0.98
N PRO A 155 -0.92 -26.44 0.20
CA PRO A 155 -2.33 -26.59 -0.13
C PRO A 155 -3.17 -27.40 0.86
N VAL A 156 -4.45 -27.03 0.90
CA VAL A 156 -5.55 -27.90 1.33
C VAL A 156 -5.67 -29.04 0.31
N LYS A 157 -5.64 -30.30 0.78
CA LYS A 157 -5.96 -31.47 -0.05
C LYS A 157 -7.34 -31.31 -0.67
N LEU A 158 -7.42 -31.35 -2.01
CA LEU A 158 -8.67 -31.58 -2.72
C LEU A 158 -9.09 -33.04 -2.50
N THR A 159 -9.90 -33.30 -1.47
CA THR A 159 -10.67 -34.55 -1.38
C THR A 159 -11.93 -34.41 -2.21
N ASN A 160 -11.87 -34.86 -3.47
CA ASN A 160 -12.69 -36.00 -3.92
C ASN A 160 -12.55 -36.19 -5.43
N GLY A 161 -12.03 -37.36 -5.78
CA GLY A 161 -11.86 -37.80 -7.15
C GLY A 161 -13.19 -37.89 -7.90
N LYS A 162 -13.17 -37.43 -9.15
CA LYS A 162 -13.94 -38.03 -10.22
C LYS A 162 -13.06 -38.10 -11.45
N LYS A 163 -12.67 -39.33 -11.81
CA LYS A 163 -12.28 -39.70 -13.17
C LYS A 163 -13.52 -39.52 -14.04
N LEU A 164 -13.37 -38.79 -15.16
CA LEU A 164 -14.29 -38.91 -16.28
C LEU A 164 -13.85 -40.13 -17.09
N MET A 165 -14.75 -41.10 -17.21
CA MET A 165 -14.78 -42.02 -18.35
C MET A 165 -15.38 -41.28 -19.54
#